data_AF-A0A072U303-F1
#
_entry.id   AF-A0A072U303-F1
#
_cell.length_a   1.000
_cell.length_b   1.000
_cell.length_c   1.000
_cell.angle_alpha   90.00
_cell.angle_beta   90.00
_cell.angle_gamma   90.00
#
_symmetry.space_group_name_H-M   'P 1'
#
loop_
_entity.id
_entity.type
_entity.pdbx_description
1 polymer ?
#
loop_
_entity_poly.entity_id
_entity_poly.type
_entity_poly.pdbx_seq_one_letter_code
_entity_poly.pdbx_strand_id
1 'polypeptide(L)'
;MKTMVTPLTRVSTFFRPIPYNALPFSPKPRFSFLPNSFTFTSLTPSLSMASSSQSTAQVVSSGDVNNKKDDVFQLIQAHQEKAARLPPVEEIRTVLDRSLRGTLSTFSKKYDGYPSGSMVDFACDANGCPILAVSDLAVHSKDLAANPKCSVLLARDPEDRTDLVITLHGDAIFVPEKDKEAIRAAYLARHPNAFWVDFGDFRFVRIEPKVVRFVSGVATALLGSGGLLMSLLLLV
;
A
#
# COMPACT_ATOMS: atom_id res chain seq x y z
N MET A 1 67.10 57.30 -18.45
CA MET A 1 66.34 57.86 -19.59
C MET A 1 64.92 57.34 -19.53
N LYS A 2 63.97 58.26 -19.31
CA LYS A 2 62.51 58.23 -19.58
C LYS A 2 61.70 56.95 -19.29
N THR A 3 61.02 57.00 -18.14
CA THR A 3 59.62 56.64 -17.87
C THR A 3 58.69 56.54 -19.10
N MET A 4 57.81 55.54 -19.11
CA MET A 4 56.38 55.76 -19.39
C MET A 4 55.51 54.66 -18.79
N VAL A 5 54.50 55.12 -18.04
CA VAL A 5 53.45 54.40 -17.33
C VAL A 5 52.12 54.82 -17.97
N THR A 6 51.07 54.00 -17.78
CA THR A 6 49.60 54.21 -17.96
C THR A 6 48.98 54.05 -19.37
N PRO A 7 47.64 53.76 -19.49
CA PRO A 7 46.63 53.50 -18.44
C PRO A 7 45.72 52.27 -18.64
N LEU A 8 44.98 52.03 -17.54
CA LEU A 8 43.85 51.14 -17.30
C LEU A 8 42.61 51.49 -18.17
N THR A 9 41.92 50.49 -18.73
CA THR A 9 40.56 50.66 -19.27
C THR A 9 39.56 49.82 -18.49
N ARG A 10 38.71 50.53 -17.76
CA ARG A 10 37.57 50.07 -16.98
C ARG A 10 36.40 49.81 -17.92
N VAL A 11 35.87 48.59 -17.96
CA VAL A 11 34.55 48.33 -18.56
C VAL A 11 33.57 48.04 -17.43
N SER A 12 32.78 49.06 -17.09
CA SER A 12 31.54 48.91 -16.36
C SER A 12 30.41 48.72 -17.37
N THR A 13 29.71 47.59 -17.34
CA THR A 13 28.40 47.49 -17.95
C THR A 13 27.35 47.14 -16.90
N PHE A 14 26.34 47.98 -16.92
CA PHE A 14 25.19 48.08 -16.06
C PHE A 14 24.36 46.79 -15.99
N PHE A 15 23.89 46.51 -14.77
CA PHE A 15 22.66 45.77 -14.50
C PHE A 15 21.49 46.33 -15.32
N ARG A 16 20.69 45.46 -15.92
CA ARG A 16 19.22 45.58 -15.91
C ARG A 16 18.55 44.20 -15.96
N PRO A 17 17.50 43.96 -15.16
CA PRO A 17 16.77 42.69 -15.13
C PRO A 17 15.83 42.57 -16.33
N ILE A 18 15.69 41.35 -16.85
CA ILE A 18 14.72 41.03 -17.90
C ILE A 18 13.30 41.03 -17.30
N PRO A 19 12.32 41.71 -17.93
CA PRO A 19 10.96 41.81 -17.41
C PRO A 19 10.16 40.54 -17.67
N TYR A 20 9.30 40.20 -16.71
CA TYR A 20 8.19 39.27 -16.86
C TYR A 20 7.21 39.80 -17.91
N ASN A 21 7.11 39.10 -19.05
CA ASN A 21 5.98 39.24 -19.96
C ASN A 21 4.99 38.11 -19.72
N ALA A 22 3.89 38.45 -19.07
CA ALA A 22 2.62 37.74 -19.18
C ALA A 22 2.06 37.93 -20.60
N LEU A 23 1.44 36.89 -21.17
CA LEU A 23 0.36 36.86 -22.19
C LEU A 23 0.25 35.40 -22.73
N PRO A 24 -0.88 34.95 -23.30
CA PRO A 24 -2.24 34.94 -22.78
C PRO A 24 -2.87 33.51 -22.73
N PHE A 25 -3.95 33.41 -21.98
CA PHE A 25 -4.92 32.31 -21.96
C PHE A 25 -5.47 31.92 -23.35
N SER A 26 -5.57 30.62 -23.68
CA SER A 26 -6.69 29.95 -24.40
C SER A 26 -6.38 28.45 -24.65
N PRO A 27 -7.37 27.57 -24.93
CA PRO A 27 -8.49 27.16 -24.09
C PRO A 27 -8.43 25.66 -23.72
N LYS A 28 -9.12 25.30 -22.64
CA LYS A 28 -9.29 23.93 -22.13
C LYS A 28 -10.05 23.02 -23.14
N PRO A 29 -9.78 21.71 -23.19
CA PRO A 29 -10.67 20.77 -23.88
C PRO A 29 -12.00 20.69 -23.13
N ARG A 30 -13.08 20.97 -23.86
CA ARG A 30 -14.46 20.97 -23.38
C ARG A 30 -14.98 19.52 -23.39
N PHE A 31 -14.88 18.82 -22.26
CA PHE A 31 -15.63 17.58 -22.05
C PHE A 31 -17.08 17.93 -21.73
N SER A 32 -17.97 17.78 -22.71
CA SER A 32 -19.42 17.86 -22.52
C SER A 32 -19.91 16.60 -21.84
N PHE A 33 -20.17 16.69 -20.53
CA PHE A 33 -20.99 15.72 -19.83
C PHE A 33 -22.46 16.02 -20.13
N LEU A 34 -23.12 15.13 -20.87
CA LEU A 34 -24.57 15.08 -20.98
C LEU A 34 -25.15 14.63 -19.62
N PRO A 35 -26.10 15.35 -19.02
CA PRO A 35 -26.82 14.85 -17.86
C PRO A 35 -27.89 13.87 -18.35
N ASN A 36 -27.70 12.57 -18.07
CA ASN A 36 -28.79 11.62 -18.11
C ASN A 36 -29.68 11.86 -16.88
N SER A 37 -30.79 12.55 -17.10
CA SER A 37 -31.89 12.65 -16.15
C SER A 37 -32.57 11.28 -16.03
N PHE A 38 -32.28 10.55 -14.95
CA PHE A 38 -33.11 9.42 -14.54
C PHE A 38 -34.26 9.96 -13.68
N THR A 39 -35.42 10.13 -14.30
CA THR A 39 -36.69 10.41 -13.63
C THR A 39 -37.15 9.14 -12.91
N PHE A 40 -37.21 9.20 -11.58
CA PHE A 40 -37.85 8.18 -10.75
C PHE A 40 -39.36 8.47 -10.71
N THR A 41 -40.15 7.68 -11.43
CA THR A 41 -41.61 7.77 -11.41
C THR A 41 -42.14 7.06 -10.16
N SER A 42 -42.70 7.83 -9.22
CA SER A 42 -43.46 7.29 -8.10
C SER A 42 -44.82 6.81 -8.59
N LEU A 43 -45.03 5.50 -8.64
CA LEU A 43 -46.35 4.89 -8.85
C LEU A 43 -46.89 4.43 -7.50
N THR A 44 -47.84 5.18 -6.96
CA THR A 44 -48.78 4.68 -5.96
C THR A 44 -49.93 3.96 -6.66
N PRO A 45 -50.43 2.87 -6.08
CA PRO A 45 -51.85 2.58 -6.17
C PRO A 45 -52.47 2.49 -4.78
N SER A 46 -53.54 3.26 -4.61
CA SER A 46 -54.50 3.15 -3.52
C SER A 46 -55.53 2.06 -3.82
N LEU A 47 -55.90 1.26 -2.81
CA LEU A 47 -57.26 1.14 -2.27
C LEU A 47 -57.52 -0.22 -1.60
N SER A 48 -58.27 -0.11 -0.50
CA SER A 48 -59.34 -1.00 -0.04
C SER A 48 -59.00 -2.20 0.85
N MET A 49 -59.65 -2.20 2.02
CA MET A 49 -59.71 -3.24 3.05
C MET A 49 -60.68 -4.37 2.67
N ALA A 50 -60.35 -5.62 3.04
CA ALA A 50 -61.32 -6.65 3.43
C ALA A 50 -60.67 -7.82 4.22
N SER A 51 -61.20 -8.04 5.43
CA SER A 51 -61.46 -9.31 6.13
C SER A 51 -60.36 -10.36 6.39
N SER A 52 -60.03 -10.47 7.68
CA SER A 52 -59.76 -11.66 8.51
C SER A 52 -59.56 -13.06 7.88
N SER A 53 -58.41 -13.64 8.21
CA SER A 53 -58.32 -15.05 8.64
C SER A 53 -57.36 -15.17 9.82
N GLN A 54 -57.83 -15.79 10.91
CA GLN A 54 -57.04 -16.12 12.09
C GLN A 54 -56.00 -17.17 11.74
N SER A 55 -54.74 -16.93 12.08
CA SER A 55 -53.77 -18.00 12.32
C SER A 55 -52.73 -17.54 13.34
N THR A 56 -52.88 -18.07 14.55
CA THR A 56 -51.89 -18.20 15.64
C THR A 56 -50.75 -17.18 15.67
N ALA A 57 -50.89 -16.18 16.54
CA ALA A 57 -49.76 -15.45 17.09
C ALA A 57 -48.89 -16.41 17.93
N GLN A 58 -47.89 -17.03 17.32
CA GLN A 58 -46.72 -17.47 18.06
C GLN A 58 -45.86 -16.24 18.32
N VAL A 59 -45.92 -15.74 19.54
CA VAL A 59 -44.88 -14.89 20.11
C VAL A 59 -43.63 -15.77 20.21
N VAL A 60 -42.85 -15.84 19.14
CA VAL A 60 -41.47 -16.30 19.24
C VAL A 60 -40.74 -15.19 19.99
N SER A 61 -40.46 -15.46 21.26
CA SER A 61 -39.68 -14.60 22.13
C SER A 61 -38.36 -14.25 21.43
N SER A 62 -38.22 -13.00 20.97
CA SER A 62 -36.97 -12.42 20.49
C SER A 62 -35.90 -12.31 21.59
N GLY A 63 -36.20 -12.75 22.82
CA GLY A 63 -35.32 -12.63 23.99
C GLY A 63 -34.29 -13.75 24.19
N ASP A 64 -34.43 -14.90 23.53
CA ASP A 64 -33.55 -16.07 23.78
C ASP A 64 -32.40 -16.22 22.76
N VAL A 65 -32.55 -15.67 21.56
CA VAL A 65 -31.54 -15.78 20.48
C VAL A 65 -30.33 -14.86 20.70
N ASN A 66 -30.55 -13.68 21.30
CA ASN A 66 -29.46 -12.75 21.59
C ASN A 66 -28.55 -13.27 22.70
N ASN A 67 -29.12 -13.86 23.77
CA ASN A 67 -28.38 -14.39 24.90
C ASN A 67 -27.44 -15.54 24.48
N LYS A 68 -27.94 -16.47 23.65
CA LYS A 68 -27.12 -17.57 23.10
C LYS A 68 -26.00 -17.10 22.16
N LYS A 69 -26.20 -16.02 21.41
CA LYS A 69 -25.14 -15.46 20.53
C LYS A 69 -24.02 -14.81 21.36
N ASP A 70 -24.39 -14.10 22.41
CA ASP A 70 -23.43 -13.47 23.32
C ASP A 70 -22.59 -14.54 24.05
N ASP A 71 -23.22 -15.65 24.46
CA ASP A 71 -22.54 -16.81 25.07
C ASP A 71 -21.53 -17.46 24.12
N VAL A 72 -21.90 -17.69 22.85
CA VAL A 72 -21.00 -18.30 21.85
C VAL A 72 -19.81 -17.38 21.57
N PHE A 73 -20.06 -16.08 21.47
CA PHE A 73 -19.01 -15.10 21.21
C PHE A 73 -17.98 -15.05 22.35
N GLN A 74 -18.45 -15.05 23.60
CA GLN A 74 -17.58 -15.14 24.79
C GLN A 74 -16.79 -16.46 24.83
N LEU A 75 -17.41 -17.57 24.44
CA LEU A 75 -16.75 -18.87 24.36
C LEU A 75 -15.62 -18.88 23.32
N ILE A 76 -15.87 -18.29 22.14
CA ILE A 76 -14.85 -18.14 21.10
C ILE A 76 -13.70 -17.29 21.64
N GLN A 77 -13.98 -16.14 22.26
CA GLN A 77 -12.94 -15.28 22.82
C GLN A 77 -12.09 -16.00 23.87
N ALA A 78 -12.72 -16.66 24.83
CA ALA A 78 -12.03 -17.38 25.91
C ALA A 78 -11.17 -18.55 25.37
N HIS A 79 -11.62 -19.21 24.31
CA HIS A 79 -10.82 -20.21 23.62
C HIS A 79 -9.63 -19.57 22.92
N GLN A 80 -9.87 -18.52 22.11
CA GLN A 80 -8.83 -17.85 21.35
C GLN A 80 -7.73 -17.36 22.27
N GLU A 81 -8.04 -16.67 23.37
CA GLU A 81 -7.07 -16.16 24.35
C GLU A 81 -6.11 -17.22 24.90
N LYS A 82 -6.55 -18.48 25.04
CA LYS A 82 -5.76 -19.58 25.60
C LYS A 82 -5.09 -20.46 24.55
N ALA A 83 -5.53 -20.39 23.30
CA ALA A 83 -5.01 -21.22 22.23
C ALA A 83 -3.51 -20.94 22.01
N ALA A 84 -2.71 -22.01 21.91
CA ALA A 84 -1.30 -21.90 21.58
C ALA A 84 -1.14 -21.33 20.18
N ARG A 85 -0.34 -20.27 20.03
CA ARG A 85 -0.02 -19.62 18.77
C ARG A 85 1.41 -19.11 18.77
N LEU A 86 1.95 -18.85 17.59
CA LEU A 86 3.25 -18.19 17.47
C LEU A 86 3.21 -16.82 18.15
N PRO A 87 4.31 -16.37 18.78
CA PRO A 87 4.40 -14.99 19.21
C PRO A 87 4.29 -14.06 17.98
N PRO A 88 3.74 -12.84 18.13
CA PRO A 88 3.42 -11.97 16.99
C PRO A 88 4.58 -11.76 16.01
N VAL A 89 5.81 -11.57 16.53
CA VAL A 89 7.00 -11.39 15.69
C VAL A 89 7.32 -12.60 14.81
N GLU A 90 7.15 -13.82 15.32
CA GLU A 90 7.39 -15.05 14.56
C GLU A 90 6.29 -15.26 13.54
N GLU A 91 5.03 -14.95 13.89
CA GLU A 91 3.91 -15.02 12.96
C GLU A 91 4.11 -14.07 11.77
N ILE A 92 4.47 -12.81 12.04
CA ILE A 92 4.72 -11.78 11.03
C ILE A 92 5.89 -12.17 10.12
N ARG A 93 7.01 -12.61 10.71
CA ARG A 93 8.18 -13.08 9.95
C ARG A 93 7.84 -14.27 9.07
N THR A 94 7.07 -15.22 9.59
CA THR A 94 6.62 -16.40 8.84
C THR A 94 5.72 -16.00 7.67
N VAL A 95 4.77 -15.10 7.89
CA VAL A 95 3.89 -14.63 6.81
C VAL A 95 4.67 -13.86 5.75
N LEU A 96 5.56 -12.94 6.15
CA LEU A 96 6.44 -12.21 5.23
C LEU A 96 7.28 -13.15 4.36
N ASP A 97 7.93 -14.17 4.96
CA ASP A 97 8.74 -15.16 4.24
C ASP A 97 7.91 -16.03 3.28
N ARG A 98 6.64 -16.31 3.65
CA ARG A 98 5.76 -17.18 2.86
C ARG A 98 5.06 -16.44 1.73
N SER A 99 4.86 -15.14 1.85
CA SER A 99 4.27 -14.31 0.81
C SER A 99 5.21 -14.14 -0.38
N LEU A 100 4.62 -14.04 -1.58
CA LEU A 100 5.35 -13.91 -2.85
C LEU A 100 5.05 -12.61 -3.58
N ARG A 101 3.97 -11.91 -3.17
CA ARG A 101 3.47 -10.70 -3.84
C ARG A 101 3.01 -9.68 -2.81
N GLY A 102 3.12 -8.41 -3.16
CA GLY A 102 2.64 -7.32 -2.32
C GLY A 102 2.47 -6.03 -3.12
N THR A 103 1.87 -5.04 -2.48
CA THR A 103 1.75 -3.69 -3.01
C THR A 103 2.92 -2.85 -2.53
N LEU A 104 3.81 -2.50 -3.44
CA LEU A 104 4.89 -1.54 -3.21
C LEU A 104 4.34 -0.12 -3.31
N SER A 105 4.55 0.68 -2.27
CA SER A 105 4.29 2.11 -2.25
C SER A 105 5.60 2.89 -2.30
N THR A 106 5.70 3.84 -3.22
CA THR A 106 6.88 4.68 -3.48
C THR A 106 6.48 6.15 -3.60
N PHE A 107 7.47 7.05 -3.64
CA PHE A 107 7.24 8.46 -3.95
C PHE A 107 7.31 8.65 -5.47
N SER A 108 6.22 9.15 -6.07
CA SER A 108 6.19 9.29 -7.53
C SER A 108 7.19 10.33 -8.00
N LYS A 109 8.13 9.91 -8.86
CA LYS A 109 9.03 10.82 -9.55
C LYS A 109 8.30 11.71 -10.57
N LYS A 110 7.23 11.19 -11.17
CA LYS A 110 6.47 11.86 -12.24
C LYS A 110 5.45 12.86 -11.69
N TYR A 111 4.82 12.52 -10.58
CA TYR A 111 3.76 13.32 -9.95
C TYR A 111 4.24 13.78 -8.58
N ASP A 112 4.99 14.89 -8.55
CA ASP A 112 5.59 15.40 -7.33
C ASP A 112 4.56 15.62 -6.21
N GLY A 113 4.93 15.25 -4.99
CA GLY A 113 4.04 15.25 -3.82
C GLY A 113 3.06 14.07 -3.71
N TYR A 114 2.93 13.21 -4.71
CA TYR A 114 2.02 12.04 -4.66
C TYR A 114 2.76 10.71 -4.46
N PRO A 115 2.20 9.79 -3.65
CA PRO A 115 2.68 8.41 -3.63
C PRO A 115 2.23 7.65 -4.88
N SER A 116 2.92 6.57 -5.20
CA SER A 116 2.54 5.61 -6.25
C SER A 116 2.49 4.20 -5.70
N GLY A 117 1.47 3.44 -6.08
CA GLY A 117 1.29 2.04 -5.73
C GLY A 117 1.46 1.13 -6.94
N SER A 118 2.21 0.04 -6.78
CA SER A 118 2.34 -1.01 -7.80
C SER A 118 2.40 -2.40 -7.19
N MET A 119 1.78 -3.37 -7.87
CA MET A 119 1.96 -4.79 -7.51
C MET A 119 3.38 -5.23 -7.86
N VAL A 120 4.04 -5.92 -6.94
CA VAL A 120 5.38 -6.47 -7.13
C VAL A 120 5.45 -7.89 -6.63
N ASP A 121 6.29 -8.69 -7.28
CA ASP A 121 6.70 -10.00 -6.78
C ASP A 121 7.97 -9.80 -5.92
N PHE A 122 8.08 -10.54 -4.82
CA PHE A 122 9.24 -10.48 -3.95
C PHE A 122 9.55 -11.84 -3.31
N ALA A 123 10.75 -11.95 -2.76
CA ALA A 123 11.20 -13.07 -1.95
C ALA A 123 11.97 -12.52 -0.74
N CYS A 124 11.86 -13.13 0.43
CA CYS A 124 12.70 -12.73 1.57
C CYS A 124 14.08 -13.39 1.51
N ASP A 125 15.13 -12.64 1.86
CA ASP A 125 16.43 -13.22 2.16
C ASP A 125 16.43 -13.92 3.54
N ALA A 126 17.55 -14.54 3.91
CA ALA A 126 17.68 -15.23 5.20
C ALA A 126 17.47 -14.32 6.44
N ASN A 127 17.57 -13.00 6.27
CA ASN A 127 17.34 -12.02 7.32
C ASN A 127 15.90 -11.48 7.31
N GLY A 128 15.04 -11.95 6.41
CA GLY A 128 13.67 -11.47 6.24
C GLY A 128 13.59 -10.14 5.47
N CYS A 129 14.64 -9.74 4.74
CA CYS A 129 14.60 -8.54 3.90
C CYS A 129 13.96 -8.88 2.54
N PRO A 130 12.91 -8.16 2.11
CA PRO A 130 12.32 -8.36 0.80
C PRO A 130 13.29 -8.04 -0.34
N ILE A 131 13.45 -8.97 -1.26
CA ILE A 131 14.16 -8.88 -2.53
C ILE A 131 13.13 -8.75 -3.64
N LEU A 132 13.24 -7.71 -4.45
CA LEU A 132 12.47 -7.50 -5.65
C LEU A 132 13.39 -7.62 -6.88
N ALA A 133 12.87 -8.18 -7.96
CA ALA A 133 13.48 -8.06 -9.28
C ALA A 133 12.70 -7.02 -10.09
N VAL A 134 13.31 -5.87 -10.37
CA VAL A 134 12.64 -4.73 -11.00
C VAL A 134 13.27 -4.40 -12.34
N SER A 135 12.44 -4.11 -13.35
CA SER A 135 12.91 -3.62 -14.66
C SER A 135 13.20 -2.12 -14.59
N ASP A 136 14.27 -1.66 -15.21
CA ASP A 136 14.61 -0.23 -15.34
C ASP A 136 13.56 0.58 -16.11
N LEU A 137 12.70 -0.11 -16.87
CA LEU A 137 11.60 0.52 -17.59
C LEU A 137 10.41 0.84 -16.66
N ALA A 138 10.25 0.09 -15.57
CA ALA A 138 9.12 0.22 -14.66
C ALA A 138 9.09 1.57 -13.95
N VAL A 139 7.87 2.05 -13.64
CA VAL A 139 7.65 3.32 -12.94
C VAL A 139 8.23 3.26 -11.52
N HIS A 140 7.94 2.18 -10.77
CA HIS A 140 8.45 2.03 -9.42
C HIS A 140 9.98 1.98 -9.35
N SER A 141 10.68 1.46 -10.37
CA SER A 141 12.15 1.46 -10.39
C SER A 141 12.73 2.87 -10.48
N LYS A 142 12.08 3.73 -11.27
CA LYS A 142 12.47 5.15 -11.41
C LYS A 142 12.14 5.93 -10.14
N ASP A 143 11.03 5.58 -9.48
CA ASP A 143 10.63 6.15 -8.20
C ASP A 143 11.65 5.78 -7.10
N LEU A 144 12.00 4.49 -6.96
CA LEU A 144 13.00 4.01 -6.00
C LEU A 144 14.40 4.58 -6.23
N ALA A 145 14.80 4.75 -7.49
CA ALA A 145 16.09 5.36 -7.82
C ALA A 145 16.14 6.85 -7.45
N ALA A 146 15.01 7.56 -7.46
CA ALA A 146 14.92 8.96 -7.04
C ALA A 146 14.77 9.11 -5.53
N ASN A 147 14.03 8.22 -4.88
CA ASN A 147 13.86 8.17 -3.44
C ASN A 147 13.76 6.71 -2.97
N PRO A 148 14.74 6.20 -2.19
CA PRO A 148 14.74 4.80 -1.79
C PRO A 148 13.67 4.47 -0.74
N LYS A 149 13.02 5.47 -0.13
CA LYS A 149 12.01 5.23 0.92
C LYS A 149 10.75 4.63 0.32
N CYS A 150 10.38 3.46 0.82
CA CYS A 150 9.21 2.75 0.34
C CYS A 150 8.54 1.94 1.46
N SER A 151 7.37 1.39 1.15
CA SER A 151 6.75 0.35 1.96
C SER A 151 6.17 -0.77 1.10
N VAL A 152 6.16 -1.99 1.63
CA VAL A 152 5.49 -3.15 1.04
C VAL A 152 4.33 -3.54 1.93
N LEU A 153 3.13 -3.51 1.37
CA LEU A 153 1.93 -4.06 1.99
C LEU A 153 1.66 -5.46 1.45
N LEU A 154 1.39 -6.40 2.34
CA LEU A 154 0.91 -7.73 1.99
C LEU A 154 -0.23 -8.13 2.94
N ALA A 155 -1.15 -8.91 2.41
CA ALA A 155 -2.19 -9.58 3.17
C ALA A 155 -1.89 -11.07 3.17
N ARG A 156 -2.12 -11.76 4.29
CA ARG A 156 -2.06 -13.22 4.35
C ARG A 156 -3.08 -13.83 3.38
N ASP A 157 -4.32 -13.35 3.48
CA ASP A 157 -5.38 -13.58 2.50
C ASP A 157 -5.82 -12.22 1.90
N PRO A 158 -5.53 -11.96 0.61
CA PRO A 158 -5.93 -10.73 -0.06
C PRO A 158 -7.45 -10.49 -0.14
N GLU A 159 -8.26 -11.54 -0.07
CA GLU A 159 -9.72 -11.46 -0.17
C GLU A 159 -10.39 -11.32 1.20
N ASP A 160 -9.71 -11.72 2.29
CA ASP A 160 -10.19 -11.57 3.66
C ASP A 160 -9.66 -10.29 4.33
N ARG A 161 -10.51 -9.28 4.37
CA ARG A 161 -10.18 -8.00 5.02
C ARG A 161 -10.04 -8.09 6.54
N THR A 162 -10.46 -9.20 7.14
CA THR A 162 -10.36 -9.45 8.59
C THR A 162 -9.06 -10.14 8.98
N ASP A 163 -8.34 -10.73 8.03
CA ASP A 163 -7.10 -11.44 8.28
C ASP A 163 -5.91 -10.47 8.49
N LEU A 164 -4.72 -11.02 8.71
CA LEU A 164 -3.48 -10.31 8.96
C LEU A 164 -3.01 -9.55 7.70
N VAL A 165 -2.87 -8.24 7.84
CA VAL A 165 -2.23 -7.33 6.88
C VAL A 165 -0.96 -6.76 7.50
N ILE A 166 0.15 -6.86 6.78
CA ILE A 166 1.47 -6.41 7.20
C ILE A 166 1.91 -5.27 6.28
N THR A 167 2.45 -4.20 6.86
CA THR A 167 3.13 -3.12 6.14
C THR A 167 4.57 -3.01 6.65
N LEU A 168 5.52 -3.33 5.78
CA LEU A 168 6.95 -3.18 6.02
C LEU A 168 7.41 -1.86 5.40
N HIS A 169 7.99 -0.98 6.20
CA HIS A 169 8.62 0.25 5.72
C HIS A 169 10.14 0.09 5.75
N GLY A 170 10.81 0.60 4.72
CA GLY A 170 12.25 0.45 4.59
C GLY A 170 12.86 1.38 3.54
N ASP A 171 14.15 1.20 3.33
CA ASP A 171 14.90 1.85 2.27
C ASP A 171 15.30 0.77 1.23
N ALA A 172 14.94 1.00 -0.02
CA ALA A 172 15.28 0.15 -1.15
C ALA A 172 16.73 0.37 -1.60
N ILE A 173 17.55 -0.67 -1.48
CA ILE A 173 18.97 -0.67 -1.86
C ILE A 173 19.15 -1.54 -3.09
N PHE A 174 19.64 -0.95 -4.18
CA PHE A 174 20.04 -1.72 -5.37
C PHE A 174 21.20 -2.64 -5.02
N VAL A 175 21.05 -3.92 -5.34
CA VAL A 175 22.04 -4.95 -5.02
C VAL A 175 23.26 -4.77 -5.93
N PRO A 176 24.48 -4.68 -5.38
CA PRO A 176 25.70 -4.56 -6.16
C PRO A 176 26.02 -5.89 -6.87
N GLU A 177 26.74 -5.83 -7.99
CA GLU A 177 27.00 -7.01 -8.83
C GLU A 177 27.65 -8.18 -8.06
N LYS A 178 28.52 -7.88 -7.08
CA LYS A 178 29.17 -8.89 -6.22
C LYS A 178 28.21 -9.76 -5.40
N ASP A 179 27.04 -9.22 -5.06
CA ASP A 179 26.04 -9.90 -4.21
C ASP A 179 24.88 -10.47 -5.04
N LYS A 180 24.86 -10.17 -6.35
CA LYS A 180 23.76 -10.50 -7.26
C LYS A 180 23.48 -11.98 -7.36
N GLU A 181 24.51 -12.83 -7.41
CA GLU A 181 24.33 -14.27 -7.58
C GLU A 181 23.62 -14.91 -6.37
N ALA A 182 24.01 -14.53 -5.16
CA ALA A 182 23.37 -14.99 -3.93
C ALA A 182 21.91 -14.52 -3.84
N ILE A 183 21.66 -13.26 -4.14
CA ILE A 183 20.31 -12.67 -4.14
C ILE A 183 19.42 -13.31 -5.21
N ARG A 184 19.96 -13.56 -6.41
CA ARG A 184 19.28 -14.26 -7.49
C ARG A 184 18.87 -15.66 -7.07
N ALA A 185 19.77 -16.41 -6.44
CA ALA A 185 19.46 -17.76 -5.96
C ALA A 185 18.32 -17.75 -4.92
N ALA A 186 18.34 -16.82 -3.97
CA ALA A 186 17.26 -16.65 -2.99
C ALA A 186 15.92 -16.29 -3.65
N TYR A 187 15.94 -15.38 -4.64
CA TYR A 187 14.73 -14.99 -5.36
C TYR A 187 14.15 -16.15 -6.18
N LEU A 188 14.98 -16.87 -6.94
CA LEU A 188 14.54 -17.98 -7.79
C LEU A 188 14.11 -19.22 -6.99
N ALA A 189 14.60 -19.40 -5.76
CA ALA A 189 14.07 -20.41 -4.85
C ALA A 189 12.58 -20.22 -4.55
N ARG A 190 12.08 -18.97 -4.62
CA ARG A 190 10.67 -18.61 -4.42
C ARG A 190 9.91 -18.43 -5.74
N HIS A 191 10.61 -18.00 -6.79
CA HIS A 191 10.05 -17.73 -8.13
C HIS A 191 10.78 -18.54 -9.21
N PRO A 192 10.63 -19.87 -9.26
CA PRO A 192 11.44 -20.75 -10.11
C PRO A 192 11.29 -20.48 -11.62
N ASN A 193 10.16 -19.89 -12.02
CA ASN A 193 9.87 -19.60 -13.42
C ASN A 193 10.26 -18.17 -13.85
N ALA A 194 10.91 -17.39 -12.97
CA ALA A 194 11.27 -16.00 -13.23
C ALA A 194 12.55 -15.85 -14.08
N PHE A 195 12.60 -16.47 -15.26
CA PHE A 195 13.77 -16.41 -16.16
C PHE A 195 14.11 -14.98 -16.63
N TRP A 196 13.15 -14.06 -16.59
CA TRP A 196 13.33 -12.66 -16.98
C TRP A 196 14.24 -11.86 -16.03
N VAL A 197 14.53 -12.37 -14.82
CA VAL A 197 15.44 -11.68 -13.89
C VAL A 197 16.88 -11.58 -14.41
N ASP A 198 17.21 -12.36 -15.42
CA ASP A 198 18.52 -12.34 -16.10
C ASP A 198 18.58 -11.38 -17.30
N PHE A 199 17.47 -10.72 -17.62
CA PHE A 199 17.45 -9.74 -18.70
C PHE A 199 18.23 -8.48 -18.30
N GLY A 200 18.88 -7.83 -19.28
CA GLY A 200 19.79 -6.71 -19.04
C GLY A 200 19.13 -5.47 -18.44
N ASP A 201 17.80 -5.35 -18.51
CA ASP A 201 17.04 -4.28 -17.89
C ASP A 201 16.54 -4.61 -16.49
N PHE A 202 16.74 -5.83 -15.98
CA PHE A 202 16.33 -6.22 -14.63
C PHE A 202 17.48 -6.06 -13.62
N ARG A 203 17.13 -5.51 -12.46
CA ARG A 203 18.02 -5.36 -11.32
C ARG A 203 17.37 -5.86 -10.05
N PHE A 204 18.17 -6.43 -9.16
CA PHE A 204 17.71 -6.78 -7.83
C PHE A 204 17.76 -5.57 -6.90
N VAL A 205 16.70 -5.41 -6.12
CA VAL A 205 16.58 -4.41 -5.07
C VAL A 205 16.24 -5.14 -3.78
N ARG A 206 16.95 -4.82 -2.71
CA ARG A 206 16.66 -5.32 -1.37
C ARG A 206 16.09 -4.18 -0.54
N ILE A 207 14.94 -4.38 0.08
CA ILE A 207 14.35 -3.42 1.00
C ILE A 207 14.89 -3.71 2.38
N GLU A 208 15.70 -2.79 2.90
CA GLU A 208 16.21 -2.85 4.27
C GLU A 208 15.13 -2.37 5.23
N PRO A 209 14.52 -3.27 6.03
CA PRO A 209 13.41 -2.90 6.88
C PRO A 209 13.86 -1.90 7.95
N LYS A 210 13.06 -0.86 8.17
CA LYS A 210 13.19 0.05 9.32
C LYS A 210 12.14 -0.23 10.37
N VAL A 211 10.95 -0.59 9.92
CA VAL A 211 9.82 -0.87 10.80
C VAL A 211 8.81 -1.75 10.10
N VAL A 212 8.29 -2.73 10.85
CA VAL A 212 7.17 -3.55 10.42
C VAL A 212 5.96 -3.24 11.29
N ARG A 213 4.82 -3.00 10.64
CA ARG A 213 3.51 -2.82 11.28
C ARG A 213 2.57 -3.90 10.77
N PHE A 214 1.60 -4.28 11.59
CA PHE A 214 0.52 -5.14 11.16
C PHE A 214 -0.81 -4.75 11.78
N VAL A 215 -1.87 -5.24 11.16
CA VAL A 215 -3.24 -5.17 11.65
C VAL A 215 -3.93 -6.50 11.33
N SER A 216 -4.79 -6.95 12.24
CA SER A 216 -5.65 -8.13 12.04
C SER A 216 -6.99 -7.87 12.74
N GLY A 217 -8.04 -8.54 12.29
CA GLY A 217 -9.39 -8.43 12.85
C GLY A 217 -10.13 -7.17 12.46
N VAL A 218 -9.77 -6.51 11.34
CA VAL A 218 -10.46 -5.27 10.91
C VAL A 218 -11.94 -5.55 10.71
N ALA A 219 -12.79 -4.73 11.33
CA ALA A 219 -14.25 -4.86 11.32
C ALA A 219 -14.78 -6.18 11.92
N THR A 220 -14.00 -6.84 12.78
CA THR A 220 -14.48 -7.98 13.58
C THR A 220 -14.75 -7.58 15.02
N ALA A 221 -15.76 -8.19 15.63
CA ALA A 221 -16.04 -8.03 17.05
C ALA A 221 -15.06 -8.80 17.94
N LEU A 222 -14.27 -9.74 17.37
CA LEU A 222 -13.43 -10.76 18.02
C LEU A 222 -12.52 -10.23 19.14
N LEU A 223 -12.28 -8.92 19.15
CA LEU A 223 -11.76 -8.20 20.29
C LEU A 223 -12.68 -7.00 20.60
N GLY A 224 -13.45 -7.07 21.68
CA GLY A 224 -14.42 -6.03 22.06
C GLY A 224 -13.82 -4.62 21.99
N SER A 225 -14.58 -3.68 21.39
CA SER A 225 -14.50 -2.20 21.32
C SER A 225 -13.19 -1.43 21.56
N GLY A 226 -12.02 -2.06 21.51
CA GLY A 226 -10.73 -1.48 21.88
C GLY A 226 -9.51 -2.37 21.61
N GLY A 227 -9.71 -3.65 21.24
CA GLY A 227 -8.62 -4.56 20.88
C GLY A 227 -8.37 -4.64 19.37
N LEU A 228 -8.37 -3.51 18.67
CA LEU A 228 -7.54 -3.43 17.47
C LEU A 228 -6.11 -3.73 17.96
N LEU A 229 -5.49 -4.82 17.53
CA LEU A 229 -4.05 -5.04 17.72
C LEU A 229 -3.32 -4.05 16.78
N MET A 230 -3.56 -2.76 17.01
CA MET A 230 -3.01 -1.66 16.27
C MET A 230 -1.57 -1.50 16.71
N SER A 231 -0.69 -1.88 15.79
CA SER A 231 0.68 -1.38 15.74
C SER A 231 1.56 -1.85 16.90
N LEU A 232 1.83 -3.16 16.98
CA LEU A 232 3.17 -3.53 17.44
C LEU A 232 4.15 -3.09 16.35
N LEU A 233 4.94 -2.08 16.71
CA LEU A 233 6.08 -1.60 15.95
C LEU A 233 7.22 -2.57 16.19
N LEU A 234 7.51 -3.45 15.24
CA LEU A 234 8.75 -4.21 15.28
C LEU A 234 9.84 -3.36 14.65
N LEU A 235 10.69 -2.78 15.49
CA LEU A 235 12.01 -2.31 15.07
C LEU A 235 12.84 -3.56 14.78
N VAL A 236 13.36 -3.64 13.56
CA VAL A 236 14.19 -4.76 13.07
C VAL A 236 15.60 -4.63 13.62
#